data_AF-A0A8C9U4A9-F1
#
_entry.id   AF-A0A8C9U4A9-F1
#
_cell.length_a   1.000
_cell.length_b   1.000
_cell.length_c   1.000
_cell.angle_alpha   90.00
_cell.angle_beta   90.00
_cell.angle_gamma   90.00
#
_symmetry.space_group_name_H-M   'P 1'
#
loop_
_entity.id
_entity.type
_entity.pdbx_description
1 polymer ?
#
loop_
_entity_poly.entity_id
_entity_poly.type
_entity_poly.pdbx_seq_one_letter_code
_entity_poly.pdbx_strand_id
1 'polypeptide(L)' 'YAMVRLSPTSLSPCQFLRRQQVLQLYRKILRAIREVPAEQDRRYLKDWAREEFKRNKDATEEVRTGKPQV' A
#
# COMPACT_ATOMS: atom_id res chain seq x y z
N TYR A 1 -35.40 14.01 -9.07
CA TYR A 1 -34.02 14.08 -8.54
C TYR A 1 -33.34 12.74 -8.80
N ALA A 2 -32.47 12.66 -9.81
CA ALA A 2 -31.78 11.41 -10.15
C ALA A 2 -30.56 11.24 -9.23
N MET A 3 -30.57 10.21 -8.37
CA MET A 3 -29.37 9.80 -7.65
C MET A 3 -28.37 9.20 -8.64
N VAL A 4 -27.28 9.91 -8.86
CA VAL A 4 -26.11 9.38 -9.56
C VAL A 4 -25.57 8.23 -8.71
N ARG A 5 -25.86 6.98 -9.11
CA ARG A 5 -25.17 5.81 -8.58
C ARG A 5 -23.74 5.84 -9.13
N LEU A 6 -22.86 6.57 -8.43
CA LEU A 6 -21.43 6.54 -8.70
C LEU A 6 -20.98 5.09 -8.57
N SER A 7 -20.61 4.50 -9.70
CA SER A 7 -20.03 3.18 -9.78
C SER A 7 -18.87 3.04 -8.79
N PRO A 8 -18.79 1.97 -7.98
CA PRO A 8 -17.79 1.81 -6.92
C PRO A 8 -16.35 1.62 -7.44
N THR A 9 -16.13 1.74 -8.74
CA THR A 9 -14.84 1.57 -9.42
C THR A 9 -13.93 2.80 -9.35
N SER A 10 -14.44 3.97 -8.96
CA SER A 10 -13.58 5.14 -8.72
C SER A 10 -13.13 5.16 -7.27
N LEU A 11 -11.83 4.94 -7.06
CA LEU A 11 -11.20 5.05 -5.74
C LEU A 11 -11.49 6.42 -5.16
N SER A 12 -11.99 6.48 -3.93
CA SER A 12 -12.22 7.78 -3.28
C SER A 12 -10.90 8.56 -3.18
N PRO A 13 -10.91 9.91 -3.20
CA PRO A 13 -9.69 10.70 -3.08
C PRO A 13 -8.80 10.30 -1.89
N CYS A 14 -9.40 9.91 -0.76
CA CYS A 14 -8.68 9.39 0.41
C CYS A 14 -7.98 8.05 0.14
N GLN A 15 -8.60 7.15 -0.62
CA GLN A 15 -7.98 5.88 -1.02
C GLN A 15 -6.85 6.10 -2.02
N PHE A 16 -6.96 7.10 -2.89
CA PHE A 16 -5.88 7.49 -3.80
C PHE A 16 -4.66 8.03 -3.03
N LEU A 17 -4.88 8.97 -2.11
CA LEU A 17 -3.82 9.53 -1.27
C LEU A 17 -3.13 8.47 -0.41
N ARG A 18 -3.89 7.52 0.14
CA ARG A 18 -3.34 6.37 0.87
C ARG A 18 -2.46 5.50 -0.03
N ARG A 19 -2.93 5.15 -1.23
CA ARG A 19 -2.12 4.39 -2.20
C ARG A 19 -0.86 5.15 -2.59
N GLN A 20 -0.94 6.47 -2.75
CA GLN A 20 0.22 7.31 -3.02
C GLN A 20 1.26 7.25 -1.89
N GLN A 21 0.84 7.32 -0.62
CA GLN A 21 1.76 7.18 0.53
C GLN A 21 2.45 5.81 0.56
N VAL A 22 1.70 4.73 0.35
CA VAL A 22 2.24 3.36 0.29
C VAL A 22 3.25 3.22 -0.85
N LEU A 23 2.95 3.78 -2.03
CA LEU A 23 3.87 3.77 -3.17
C LEU A 23 5.14 4.59 -2.93
N GLN A 24 5.04 5.72 -2.22
CA GLN A 24 6.21 6.51 -1.83
C GLN A 24 7.11 5.73 -0.87
N LEU A 25 6.51 5.05 0.12
CA LEU A 25 7.25 4.18 1.04
C LEU A 25 7.95 3.04 0.29
N TYR A 26 7.24 2.36 -0.62
CA TYR A 26 7.80 1.29 -1.46
C TYR A 26 9.02 1.76 -2.26
N ARG A 27 8.92 2.95 -2.88
CA ARG A 27 10.03 3.54 -3.64
C ARG A 27 11.22 3.88 -2.76
N LYS A 28 11.02 4.38 -1.54
CA LYS A 28 12.10 4.63 -0.58
C LYS A 28 12.84 3.35 -0.20
N ILE A 29 12.10 2.28 0.09
CA ILE A 29 12.66 0.97 0.42
C ILE A 29 13.47 0.42 -0.76
N LEU A 30 12.93 0.46 -1.98
CA LEU A 30 13.65 -0.01 -3.17
C LEU A 30 14.93 0.80 -3.47
N ARG A 31 14.96 2.10 -3.13
CA ARG A 31 16.18 2.91 -3.25
C ARG A 31 17.23 2.47 -2.25
N ALA A 32 16.85 2.29 -0.98
CA ALA A 32 17.75 1.78 0.05
C ALA A 32 18.33 0.40 -0.34
N ILE A 33 17.51 -0.48 -0.92
CA ILE A 33 17.97 -1.79 -1.41
C ILE A 33 18.99 -1.64 -2.55
N ARG A 34 18.86 -0.65 -3.45
CA ARG A 34 19.84 -0.43 -4.54
C ARG A 34 21.21 0.02 -4.04
N GLU A 35 21.28 0.64 -2.86
CA GLU A 35 22.53 1.08 -2.26
C GLU A 35 23.31 -0.08 -1.61
N VAL A 36 22.70 -1.26 -1.48
CA VAL A 36 23.36 -2.46 -0.94
C VAL A 36 24.40 -2.98 -1.94
N PRO A 37 25.69 -3.09 -1.54
CA PRO A 37 26.77 -3.54 -2.43
C PRO A 37 26.69 -5.04 -2.75
N ALA A 38 26.13 -5.86 -1.86
CA ALA A 38 25.96 -7.30 -2.05
C ALA A 38 24.82 -7.62 -3.03
N GLU A 39 25.15 -8.25 -4.16
CA GLU A 39 24.21 -8.64 -5.22
C GLU A 39 23.15 -9.64 -4.72
N GLN A 40 23.56 -10.59 -3.87
CA GLN A 40 22.66 -11.60 -3.30
C GLN A 40 21.60 -10.98 -2.39
N ASP A 41 22.03 -10.10 -1.48
CA ASP A 41 21.13 -9.38 -0.56
C ASP A 41 20.16 -8.48 -1.33
N ARG A 42 20.65 -7.83 -2.38
CA ARG A 42 19.84 -6.96 -3.26
C ARG A 42 18.68 -7.74 -3.91
N ARG A 43 18.95 -8.99 -4.31
CA ARG A 43 17.95 -9.86 -4.95
C ARG A 43 16.93 -10.37 -3.91
N TYR A 44 17.42 -10.87 -2.78
CA TYR A 44 16.59 -11.32 -1.67
C TYR A 44 15.67 -10.21 -1.15
N LEU A 45 16.20 -9.01 -0.90
CA LEU A 45 15.41 -7.88 -0.38
C LEU A 45 14.36 -7.39 -1.37
N LYS A 46 14.64 -7.46 -2.68
CA LYS A 46 13.65 -7.14 -3.72
C LYS A 46 12.48 -8.12 -3.71
N ASP A 47 12.77 -9.41 -3.59
CA ASP A 47 11.75 -10.46 -3.59
C ASP A 47 10.95 -10.41 -2.29
N TRP A 48 11.61 -10.24 -1.15
CA TRP A 48 10.97 -9.99 0.14
C TRP A 48 10.05 -8.76 0.10
N ALA A 49 10.52 -7.62 -0.41
CA ALA A 49 9.70 -6.41 -0.52
C ALA A 49 8.49 -6.61 -1.44
N ARG A 50 8.60 -7.42 -2.51
CA ARG A 50 7.44 -7.73 -3.35
C ARG A 50 6.41 -8.56 -2.60
N GLU A 51 6.84 -9.57 -1.85
CA GLU A 51 5.94 -10.42 -1.08
C GLU A 51 5.24 -9.65 0.05
N GLU A 52 5.97 -8.80 0.75
CA GLU A 52 5.45 -8.00 1.86
C GLU A 52 4.33 -7.05 1.40
N PHE A 53 4.52 -6.39 0.25
CA PHE A 53 3.51 -5.51 -0.33
C PHE A 53 2.38 -6.29 -1.01
N LYS A 54 2.62 -7.51 -1.50
CA LYS A 54 1.57 -8.41 -2.00
C LYS A 54 0.68 -8.90 -0.87
N ARG A 55 1.24 -9.25 0.29
CA ARG A 55 0.51 -9.60 1.52
C ARG A 55 -0.31 -8.43 2.06
N ASN A 56 0.25 -7.22 2.02
CA ASN A 56 -0.45 -6.01 2.46
C ASN A 56 -1.47 -5.44 1.45
N LYS A 57 -1.56 -5.99 0.24
CA LYS A 57 -2.54 -5.57 -0.77
C LYS A 57 -3.98 -5.74 -0.26
N ASP A 58 -4.24 -6.82 0.47
CA ASP A 58 -5.56 -7.18 0.97
C ASP A 58 -5.78 -6.73 2.44
N ALA A 59 -4.71 -6.35 3.15
CA ALA A 59 -4.76 -5.79 4.51
C ALA A 59 -5.36 -4.36 4.59
N THR A 60 -5.99 -3.87 3.51
CA THR A 60 -6.64 -2.54 3.49
C THR A 60 -8.12 -2.60 3.91
N GLU A 61 -8.61 -3.77 4.33
CA GLU A 61 -9.91 -3.91 5.01
C GLU A 61 -9.78 -3.42 6.47
N GLU A 62 -10.48 -2.31 6.76
CA GLU A 62 -10.96 -1.93 8.10
C GLU A 62 -9.95 -1.60 9.22
N VAL A 63 -9.39 -0.38 9.18
CA VAL A 63 -9.24 0.41 10.43
C VAL A 63 -10.35 1.46 10.44
N ARG A 64 -11.59 0.99 10.62
CA ARG A 64 -12.78 1.79 10.95
C ARG A 64 -13.68 1.02 11.92
N THR A 65 -13.12 0.42 12.95
CA THR A 65 -13.90 0.10 14.15
C THR A 65 -13.59 1.12 15.22
N GLY A 66 -14.10 2.34 15.02
CA GLY A 66 -14.45 3.18 16.15
C GLY A 66 -15.59 2.49 16.88
N LYS A 67 -15.29 1.78 17.96
CA LYS A 67 -16.27 1.54 19.02
C LYS A 67 -15.75 2.25 20.25
N PRO A 68 -16.43 3.29 20.76
CA PRO A 68 -16.11 3.80 22.09
C PRO A 68 -16.36 2.66 23.06
N GLN A 69 -15.32 2.30 23.81
CA GLN A 69 -15.46 1.41 24.95
C GLN A 69 -16.30 2.15 26.00
N VAL A 70 -17.38 1.46 26.39
CA VAL A 70 -18.33 1.74 27.47
C VAL A 70 -17.72 2.39 28.71
#